data_AF-A0AA88HMQ2-F1
#
_entry.id   AF-A0AA88HMQ2-F1
#
_cell.length_a   1.000
_cell.length_b   1.000
_cell.length_c   1.000
_cell.angle_alpha   90.00
_cell.angle_beta   90.00
_cell.angle_gamma   90.00
#
_symmetry.space_group_name_H-M   'P 1'
#
loop_
_entity.id
_entity.type
_entity.pdbx_description
1 polymer ?
#
loop_
_entity_poly.entity_id
_entity_poly.type
_entity_poly.pdbx_seq_one_letter_code
_entity_poly.pdbx_strand_id
1 'polypeptide(L)'
;MESQRQLVLKCVTKKPVGQRTTNASSSRRQNVLCYTLEVNSTCKKVCKKIFLAILGLGEKFVAGCVKKKKPILELEPLAEIEET
;
A
#
# COMPACT_ATOMS: atom_id res chain seq x y z
N MET A 1 12.98 -7.70 11.15
CA MET A 1 12.34 -6.38 10.95
C MET A 1 12.25 -5.98 9.47
N GLU A 2 13.28 -6.23 8.64
CA GLU A 2 13.27 -6.01 7.18
C GLU A 2 12.03 -6.64 6.49
N SER A 3 11.73 -7.91 6.84
CA SER A 3 10.67 -8.71 6.21
C SER A 3 9.27 -8.13 6.41
N GLN A 4 8.99 -7.55 7.59
CA GLN A 4 7.70 -6.89 7.87
C GLN A 4 7.52 -5.61 7.05
N ARG A 5 8.60 -4.87 6.81
CA ARG A 5 8.54 -3.66 5.98
C ARG A 5 8.22 -4.01 4.52
N GLN A 6 8.88 -5.02 3.98
CA GLN A 6 8.62 -5.51 2.61
C GLN A 6 7.17 -5.98 2.46
N LEU A 7 6.65 -6.74 3.44
CA LEU A 7 5.25 -7.15 3.46
C LEU A 7 4.30 -5.94 3.44
N VAL A 8 4.53 -4.95 4.31
CA VAL A 8 3.72 -3.72 4.35
C VAL A 8 3.78 -2.98 3.01
N LEU A 9 4.94 -2.93 2.35
CA LEU A 9 5.07 -2.28 1.04
C LEU A 9 4.33 -3.03 -0.07
N LYS A 10 4.26 -4.37 -0.01
CA LYS A 10 3.48 -5.20 -0.95
C LYS A 10 1.97 -5.03 -0.73
N CYS A 11 1.56 -4.97 0.53
CA CYS A 11 0.15 -4.96 0.95
C CYS A 11 -0.47 -3.56 1.06
N VAL A 12 0.32 -2.49 1.05
CA VAL A 12 -0.18 -1.11 1.18
C VAL A 12 0.15 -0.28 -0.05
N THR A 13 -0.90 0.25 -0.67
CA THR A 13 -0.82 1.10 -1.86
C THR A 13 -1.35 2.50 -1.56
N LYS A 14 -0.70 3.52 -2.14
CA LYS A 14 -1.23 4.88 -2.15
C LYS A 14 -2.15 4.99 -3.37
N LYS A 15 -3.41 5.35 -3.15
CA LYS A 15 -4.33 5.72 -4.23
C LYS A 15 -4.57 7.23 -4.19
N PRO A 16 -4.49 7.93 -5.33
CA PRO A 16 -4.89 9.33 -5.39
C PRO A 16 -6.37 9.44 -5.03
N VAL A 17 -6.71 10.46 -4.25
CA VAL A 17 -8.12 10.77 -3.98
C VAL A 17 -8.54 11.83 -4.98
N GLY A 18 -9.56 11.55 -5.78
CA GLY A 18 -10.19 12.56 -6.62
C GLY A 18 -10.61 13.74 -5.76
N GLN A 19 -10.05 14.92 -6.05
CA GLN A 19 -10.39 16.13 -5.32
C GLN A 19 -11.82 16.52 -5.69
N ARG A 20 -12.77 16.33 -4.75
CA ARG A 20 -14.04 17.03 -4.83
C ARG A 20 -13.76 18.49 -4.51
N THR A 21 -13.76 19.34 -5.52
CA THR A 21 -13.74 20.79 -5.36
C THR A 21 -15.14 21.21 -4.90
N THR A 22 -15.30 21.46 -3.61
CA THR A 22 -16.40 22.30 -3.10
C THR A 22 -15.83 23.69 -2.84
N ASN A 23 -16.60 24.74 -3.13
CA ASN A 23 -16.18 26.15 -3.00
C ASN A 23 -15.71 26.57 -1.59
N ALA A 24 -15.84 25.69 -0.59
CA ALA A 24 -15.28 25.85 0.74
C ALA A 24 -14.25 24.74 1.00
N SER A 25 -12.98 25.15 1.11
CA SER A 25 -11.82 24.38 1.57
C SER A 25 -11.51 23.08 0.82
N SER A 26 -10.43 23.09 0.02
CA SER A 26 -9.90 21.88 -0.56
C SER A 26 -9.39 20.93 0.54
N SER A 27 -9.77 19.66 0.46
CA SER A 27 -9.14 18.64 1.29
C SER A 27 -7.64 18.59 0.95
N ARG A 28 -6.80 18.83 1.96
CA ARG A 28 -5.33 18.68 1.82
C ARG A 28 -4.88 17.23 1.60
N ARG A 29 -5.80 16.26 1.66
CA ARG A 29 -5.48 14.84 1.43
C ARG A 29 -5.37 14.55 -0.06
N GLN A 30 -4.13 14.45 -0.53
CA GLN A 30 -3.86 14.09 -1.93
C GLN A 30 -4.03 12.58 -2.19
N ASN A 31 -3.80 11.76 -1.15
CA ASN A 31 -3.76 10.31 -1.27
C ASN A 31 -4.49 9.61 -0.11
N VAL A 32 -5.04 8.42 -0.35
CA VAL A 32 -5.55 7.48 0.65
C VAL A 32 -4.77 6.18 0.57
N LEU A 33 -4.53 5.56 1.72
CA LEU A 33 -3.91 4.25 1.80
C LEU A 33 -4.96 3.17 1.60
N CYS A 34 -4.72 2.28 0.65
CA CYS A 34 -5.45 1.03 0.49
C CYS A 34 -4.65 -0.11 1.10
N TYR A 35 -5.30 -0.87 1.99
CA TYR A 35 -4.73 -2.02 2.66
C TYR A 35 -5.28 -3.30 2.02
N THR A 36 -4.41 -4.21 1.66
CA THR A 36 -4.77 -5.54 1.17
C THR A 36 -4.14 -6.62 2.02
N LEU A 37 -4.82 -7.76 2.15
CA LEU A 37 -4.28 -8.97 2.75
C LEU A 37 -4.52 -10.13 1.79
N GLU A 38 -3.54 -11.02 1.71
CA GLU A 38 -3.69 -12.27 0.96
C GLU A 38 -4.38 -13.30 1.86
N VAL A 39 -5.52 -13.81 1.40
CA VAL A 39 -6.30 -14.85 2.09
C VAL A 39 -6.65 -15.91 1.06
N ASN A 40 -6.23 -17.14 1.29
CA ASN A 40 -6.43 -18.26 0.35
C ASN A 40 -5.98 -17.90 -1.07
N SER A 41 -4.73 -17.44 -1.21
CA SER A 41 -4.11 -17.00 -2.47
C SER A 41 -4.83 -15.84 -3.18
N THR A 42 -5.80 -15.19 -2.53
CA THR A 42 -6.56 -14.07 -3.09
C THR A 42 -6.25 -12.78 -2.32
N CYS A 43 -5.85 -11.73 -3.04
CA CYS A 43 -5.66 -10.40 -2.45
C CYS A 43 -7.01 -9.71 -2.18
N LYS A 44 -7.38 -9.58 -0.91
CA LYS A 44 -8.61 -8.89 -0.48
C LYS A 44 -8.30 -7.52 0.10
N LYS A 45 -9.07 -6.51 -0.29
CA LYS A 45 -9.02 -5.18 0.32
C LYS A 45 -9.65 -5.24 1.72
N VAL A 46 -8.94 -4.71 2.71
CA VAL A 46 -9.40 -4.67 4.10
C VAL A 46 -9.39 -3.24 4.63
N CYS A 47 -10.10 -3.02 5.73
CA CYS A 47 -9.99 -1.76 6.45
C CYS A 47 -8.68 -1.71 7.24
N LYS A 48 -8.25 -0.50 7.59
CA LYS A 48 -7.03 -0.26 8.38
C LYS A 48 -7.01 -1.06 9.69
N LYS A 49 -8.12 -1.12 10.42
CA LYS A 49 -8.20 -1.81 11.72
C LYS A 49 -7.89 -3.30 11.59
N ILE A 50 -8.53 -3.97 10.63
CA ILE A 50 -8.32 -5.41 10.37
C ILE A 50 -6.87 -5.66 9.95
N PHE A 51 -6.33 -4.83 9.05
CA PHE A 51 -4.94 -4.96 8.61
C PHE A 51 -3.94 -4.92 9.77
N LEU A 52 -4.10 -3.93 10.66
CA LEU A 52 -3.20 -3.75 11.81
C LEU A 52 -3.38 -4.86 12.84
N ALA A 53 -4.62 -5.27 13.10
CA ALA A 53 -4.92 -6.34 14.06
C ALA A 53 -4.35 -7.69 13.59
N ILE A 54 -4.53 -8.04 12.31
CA ILE A 54 -4.04 -9.31 11.76
C ILE A 54 -2.51 -9.35 11.73
N LEU A 55 -1.86 -8.25 11.34
CA LEU A 55 -0.39 -8.22 11.25
C LEU A 55 0.30 -7.84 12.57
N GLY A 56 -0.46 -7.50 13.62
CA GLY A 56 0.09 -7.03 14.89
C GLY A 56 0.91 -5.75 14.77
N LEU A 57 0.56 -4.86 13.82
CA LEU A 57 1.36 -3.67 13.49
C LEU A 57 0.78 -2.38 14.08
N GLY A 58 1.66 -1.45 14.42
CA GLY A 58 1.30 -0.10 14.82
C GLY A 58 1.08 0.85 13.62
N GLU A 59 0.16 1.80 13.78
CA GLU A 59 -0.15 2.78 12.72
C GLU A 59 1.07 3.60 12.29
N LYS A 60 1.89 4.03 13.26
CA LYS A 60 3.10 4.82 13.02
C LYS A 60 4.13 4.05 12.19
N PHE A 61 4.24 2.74 12.42
CA PHE A 61 5.14 1.88 11.67
C PHE A 61 4.75 1.81 10.19
N VAL A 62 3.46 1.53 9.91
CA VAL A 62 2.94 1.45 8.55
C VAL A 62 3.07 2.80 7.83
N ALA A 63 2.74 3.89 8.50
CA ALA A 63 2.92 5.23 7.95
C ALA A 63 4.39 5.54 7.61
N GLY A 64 5.33 5.13 8.49
CA GLY A 64 6.76 5.28 8.25
C GLY A 64 7.25 4.49 7.02
N CYS A 65 6.77 3.26 6.84
CA CYS A 65 7.10 2.43 5.68
C CYS A 65 6.62 3.08 4.37
N VAL A 66 5.39 3.59 4.38
CA VAL A 66 4.76 4.13 3.17
C VAL A 66 5.28 5.53 2.80
N LYS A 67 5.74 6.33 3.77
CA LYS A 67 6.40 7.63 3.51
C LYS A 67 7.72 7.46 2.76
N LYS A 68 8.47 6.39 3.04
CA LYS A 68 9.78 6.09 2.43
C LYS A 68 9.70 5.40 1.08
N LYS A 69 8.50 5.00 0.64
CA LYS A 69 8.27 4.37 -0.66
C LYS A 69 8.57 5.40 -1.76
N LYS A 70 9.73 5.28 -2.42
CA LYS A 70 10.01 5.99 -3.67
C LYS A 70 8.93 5.61 -4.69
N PRO A 71 8.43 6.54 -5.52
CA PRO A 71 7.56 6.15 -6.63
C PRO A 71 8.36 5.15 -7.48
N ILE A 72 7.76 3.99 -7.74
CA ILE A 72 8.32 3.02 -8.67
C ILE A 72 8.13 3.66 -10.05
N LEU A 73 9.14 4.41 -10.52
CA LEU A 73 9.42 4.46 -11.95
C LEU A 73 10.25 3.20 -12.25
N GLU A 74 9.73 2.40 -13.16
CA GLU A 74 10.41 1.31 -13.88
C GLU A 74 10.92 0.14 -13.02
N LEU A 75 10.04 -0.85 -12.83
CA LEU A 75 10.46 -2.23 -12.90
C LEU A 75 9.97 -2.74 -14.26
N GLU A 76 10.92 -2.91 -15.19
CA GLU A 76 10.69 -3.54 -16.48
C GLU A 76 10.03 -4.92 -16.29
N PRO A 77 9.14 -5.34 -17.20
CA PRO A 77 8.49 -6.64 -17.13
C PRO A 77 9.49 -7.78 -17.35
N LEU A 78 9.19 -8.89 -16.68
CA LEU A 78 9.87 -10.19 -16.73
C LEU A 78 10.23 -10.60 -18.17
N ALA A 79 11.52 -10.74 -18.45
CA ALA A 79 11.97 -11.61 -19.53
C ALA A 79 11.92 -13.05 -19.04
N GLU A 80 10.91 -13.78 -19.52
CA GLU A 80 10.96 -15.23 -19.69
C GLU A 80 12.20 -15.58 -20.51
N ILE A 81 13.05 -16.51 -20.05
CA ILE A 81 13.77 -17.42 -20.96
C ILE A 81 13.85 -18.82 -20.31
N GLU A 82 13.08 -19.69 -20.94
CA GLU A 82 13.04 -21.15 -21.08
C GLU A 82 14.09 -22.05 -20.39
N GLU A 83 13.56 -23.18 -19.91
CA GLU A 83 14.27 -24.45 -19.75
C GLU A 83 14.93 -24.88 -21.06
N THR A 84 16.21 -25.24 -21.03
CA THR A 84 16.73 -26.43 -21.74
C THR A 84 17.98 -26.96 -21.06
#